data_AF-B7TWW2-F1
#
_entry.id   AF-B7TWW2-F1
#
_cell.length_a   1.000
_cell.length_b   1.000
_cell.length_c   1.000
_cell.angle_alpha   90.00
_cell.angle_beta   90.00
_cell.angle_gamma   90.00
#
_symmetry.space_group_name_H-M   'P 1'
#
loop_
_entity.id
_entity.type
_entity.pdbx_description
1 polymer ?
#
loop_
_entity_poly.entity_id
_entity_poly.type
_entity_poly.pdbx_seq_one_letter_code
_entity_poly.pdbx_strand_id
1 'polypeptide(L)'
;MPQSYQGLLPCADCGGLDTALFLDEDGTFVLQETYRGTKDGDQTFADYGKWARTADKLVLTDSTGEKRYFRPVGKSLEMLDRSGAPIASKLNYRLEPIEKPLPKTPMVMKGSYTYMADAAVFKDCATGITFPVDNNIALEQGYAKANKNAGEPVFLTFNAHFSVQPSMEEGQIEKAVVPDGKIAFDRSKNCSSK
;
A
#
# COMPACT_ATOMS: atom_id res chain seq x y z
N MET A 1 17.82 -5.08 -5.85
CA MET A 1 17.58 -4.73 -4.44
C MET A 1 16.58 -5.75 -3.93
N PRO A 2 16.74 -6.34 -2.72
CA PRO A 2 15.72 -7.25 -2.18
C PRO A 2 14.32 -6.63 -2.23
N GLN A 3 13.31 -7.47 -2.46
CA GLN A 3 11.91 -7.05 -2.55
C GLN A 3 11.32 -6.79 -1.18
N SER A 4 11.64 -7.64 -0.20
CA SER A 4 11.05 -7.57 1.14
C SER A 4 12.11 -7.32 2.22
N TYR A 5 11.75 -6.50 3.20
CA TYR A 5 12.58 -6.18 4.36
C TYR A 5 11.75 -6.26 5.64
N GLN A 6 12.41 -6.56 6.76
CA GLN A 6 11.80 -6.49 8.08
C GLN A 6 12.79 -5.98 9.14
N GLY A 7 12.29 -5.27 10.14
CA GLY A 7 13.06 -4.90 11.31
C GLY A 7 12.19 -4.35 12.44
N LEU A 8 12.71 -4.35 13.66
CA LEU A 8 12.08 -3.70 14.81
C LEU A 8 12.67 -2.30 14.96
N LEU A 9 11.94 -1.28 14.48
CA LEU A 9 12.37 0.11 14.57
C LEU A 9 12.03 0.70 15.95
N PRO A 10 12.77 1.72 16.41
CA PRO A 10 12.53 2.33 17.71
C PRO A 10 11.24 3.14 17.72
N CYS A 11 10.51 3.06 18.83
CA CYS A 11 9.23 3.72 19.04
C CYS A 11 9.32 4.64 20.26
N ALA A 12 8.72 5.82 20.19
CA ALA A 12 8.83 6.82 21.26
C ALA A 12 8.03 6.42 22.51
N ASP A 13 6.88 5.78 22.32
CA ASP A 13 5.86 5.51 23.33
C ASP A 13 5.32 4.08 23.26
N CYS A 14 6.02 3.18 22.57
CA CYS A 14 5.69 1.76 22.46
C CYS A 14 6.94 0.87 22.54
N GLY A 15 6.76 -0.44 22.67
CA GLY A 15 7.85 -1.43 22.79
C GLY A 15 8.70 -1.58 21.52
N GLY A 16 8.28 -0.98 20.41
CA GLY A 16 8.95 -1.00 19.12
C GLY A 16 7.95 -1.10 17.96
N LEU A 17 8.42 -0.79 16.76
CA LEU A 17 7.65 -0.87 15.52
C LEU A 17 8.14 -2.08 14.72
N ASP A 18 7.40 -3.20 14.76
CA ASP A 18 7.69 -4.33 13.88
C ASP A 18 7.28 -3.94 12.46
N THR A 19 8.28 -3.64 11.65
CA THR A 19 8.14 -2.97 10.36
C THR A 19 8.46 -3.96 9.25
N ALA A 20 7.53 -4.17 8.33
CA ALA A 20 7.71 -4.97 7.12
C ALA A 20 7.50 -4.09 5.89
N LEU A 21 8.50 -4.02 5.02
CA LEU A 21 8.47 -3.22 3.79
C LEU A 21 8.58 -4.15 2.59
N PHE A 22 7.65 -4.03 1.66
CA PHE A 22 7.65 -4.69 0.36
C PHE A 22 7.81 -3.64 -0.74
N LEU A 23 8.85 -3.76 -1.57
CA LEU A 23 9.14 -2.89 -2.70
C LEU A 23 8.83 -3.65 -3.98
N ASP A 24 7.73 -3.30 -4.63
CA ASP A 24 7.28 -3.95 -5.84
C ASP A 24 8.02 -3.43 -7.09
N GLU A 25 8.16 -4.27 -8.11
CA GLU A 25 8.87 -3.95 -9.35
C GLU A 25 8.15 -2.89 -10.19
N ASP A 26 6.85 -2.72 -9.99
CA ASP A 26 6.04 -1.67 -10.63
C ASP A 26 6.27 -0.25 -10.05
N GLY A 27 7.20 -0.11 -9.10
CA GLY A 27 7.53 1.15 -8.45
C GLY A 27 6.60 1.52 -7.29
N THR A 28 5.74 0.61 -6.84
CA THR A 28 4.91 0.77 -5.64
C THR A 28 5.47 0.02 -4.44
N PHE A 29 5.12 0.46 -3.24
CA PHE A 29 5.49 -0.24 -2.00
C PHE A 29 4.27 -0.54 -1.15
N VAL A 30 4.40 -1.53 -0.29
CA VAL A 30 3.52 -1.77 0.85
C VAL A 30 4.36 -1.77 2.11
N LEU A 31 3.96 -0.99 3.11
CA LEU A 31 4.61 -0.90 4.40
C LEU A 31 3.61 -1.28 5.48
N GLN A 32 3.92 -2.32 6.26
CA GLN A 32 3.14 -2.74 7.41
C GLN A 32 3.92 -2.46 8.69
N GLU A 33 3.26 -1.88 9.68
CA GLU A 33 3.84 -1.57 10.99
C GLU A 33 2.94 -2.07 12.11
N THR A 34 3.49 -2.90 13.00
CA THR A 34 2.85 -3.28 14.26
C THR A 34 3.48 -2.52 15.40
N TYR A 35 2.71 -1.64 16.03
CA TYR A 35 3.06 -0.93 17.25
C TYR A 35 2.92 -1.91 18.42
N ARG A 36 4.06 -2.30 19.00
CA ARG A 36 4.11 -3.32 20.06
C ARG A 36 3.85 -2.72 21.43
N GLY A 37 3.02 -3.35 22.24
CA GLY A 37 2.83 -2.98 23.65
C GLY A 37 2.23 -1.58 23.87
N THR A 38 1.30 -1.16 23.00
CA THR A 38 0.54 0.09 23.24
C THR A 38 -0.47 -0.11 24.38
N LYS A 39 -1.11 0.98 24.83
CA LYS A 39 -2.14 0.93 25.88
C LYS A 39 -3.28 -0.05 25.55
N ASP A 40 -3.63 -0.16 24.26
CA ASP A 40 -4.71 -0.99 23.76
C ASP A 40 -4.19 -2.31 23.13
N GLY A 41 -2.99 -2.75 23.51
CA GLY A 41 -2.33 -3.93 22.96
C GLY A 41 -1.58 -3.65 21.65
N ASP A 42 -1.21 -4.71 20.93
CA ASP A 42 -0.52 -4.56 19.65
C ASP A 42 -1.48 -4.05 18.56
N GLN A 43 -1.08 -3.00 17.86
CA GLN A 43 -1.90 -2.36 16.81
C GLN A 43 -1.16 -2.44 15.48
N THR A 44 -1.79 -2.98 14.44
CA THR A 44 -1.16 -3.15 13.12
C THR A 44 -1.83 -2.28 12.08
N PHE A 45 -1.01 -1.54 11.34
CA PHE A 45 -1.43 -0.66 10.26
C PHE A 45 -0.61 -0.96 9.02
N ALA A 46 -1.15 -0.63 7.86
CA ALA A 46 -0.39 -0.66 6.62
C ALA A 46 -0.69 0.55 5.76
N ASP A 47 0.27 0.86 4.91
CA ASP A 47 0.26 1.97 3.98
C ASP A 47 0.94 1.56 2.69
N TYR A 48 0.68 2.32 1.63
CA TYR A 48 1.19 2.06 0.30
C TYR A 48 1.44 3.37 -0.45
N GLY A 49 2.18 3.26 -1.53
CA GLY A 49 2.40 4.39 -2.42
C GLY A 49 3.51 4.10 -3.40
N LYS A 50 4.26 5.13 -3.79
CA LYS A 50 5.37 5.01 -4.74
C LYS A 50 6.70 4.97 -4.01
N TRP A 51 7.64 4.21 -4.53
CA TRP A 51 9.04 4.34 -4.13
C TRP A 51 9.91 4.83 -5.28
N ALA A 52 10.93 5.60 -4.94
CA ALA A 52 11.95 6.05 -5.87
C ALA A 52 13.32 5.88 -5.23
N ARG A 53 14.32 5.51 -6.03
CA ARG A 53 15.67 5.25 -5.54
C ARG A 53 16.72 6.04 -6.32
N THR A 54 17.65 6.63 -5.59
CA THR A 54 18.93 7.13 -6.09
C THR A 54 20.08 6.23 -5.59
N ALA A 55 21.34 6.59 -5.88
CA ALA A 55 22.49 5.87 -5.36
C ALA A 55 22.47 5.78 -3.82
N ASP A 56 22.14 6.89 -3.14
CA ASP A 56 22.31 7.02 -1.69
C ASP A 56 21.00 6.91 -0.91
N LYS A 57 19.84 7.04 -1.58
CA LYS A 57 18.56 7.21 -0.91
C LYS A 57 17.44 6.42 -1.59
N LEU A 58 16.60 5.80 -0.77
CA LEU A 58 15.28 5.28 -1.11
C LEU A 58 14.25 6.23 -0.49
N VAL A 59 13.31 6.69 -1.29
CA VAL A 59 12.21 7.57 -0.88
C VAL A 59 10.91 6.81 -1.06
N LEU A 60 10.15 6.63 0.01
CA LEU A 60 8.77 6.17 -0.03
C LEU A 60 7.88 7.42 0.02
N THR A 61 6.91 7.52 -0.89
CA THR A 61 5.87 8.55 -0.87
C THR A 61 4.52 7.86 -0.82
N ASP A 62 3.83 7.97 0.30
CA ASP A 62 2.58 7.24 0.53
C ASP A 62 1.37 7.84 -0.19
N SER A 63 0.21 7.23 0.02
CA SER A 63 -1.07 7.62 -0.57
C SER A 63 -1.56 9.02 -0.20
N THR A 64 -1.03 9.59 0.89
CA THR A 64 -1.31 10.96 1.35
C THR A 64 -0.24 11.96 0.93
N GLY A 65 0.88 11.47 0.39
CA GLY A 65 2.03 12.26 -0.04
C GLY A 65 3.08 12.46 1.04
N GLU A 66 2.94 11.86 2.24
CA GLU A 66 4.01 11.89 3.22
C GLU A 66 5.19 11.04 2.75
N LYS A 67 6.39 11.44 3.21
CA LYS A 67 7.64 10.85 2.76
C LYS A 67 8.37 10.15 3.90
N ARG A 68 8.87 8.96 3.60
CA ARG A 68 9.88 8.27 4.40
C ARG A 68 11.14 8.02 3.60
N TYR A 69 12.25 8.01 4.32
CA TYR A 69 13.57 7.97 3.73
C TYR A 69 14.37 6.82 4.32
N PHE A 70 15.03 6.09 3.44
CA PHE A 70 15.99 5.06 3.81
C PHE A 70 17.27 5.25 3.01
N ARG A 71 18.38 4.74 3.56
CA ARG A 71 19.67 4.63 2.91
C ARG A 71 19.99 3.14 2.72
N PRO A 72 20.36 2.69 1.51
CA PRO A 72 20.88 1.34 1.33
C PRO A 72 22.23 1.15 2.06
N VAL A 73 22.37 0.09 2.85
CA VAL A 73 23.62 -0.32 3.50
C VAL A 73 23.84 -1.81 3.24
N GLY A 74 24.69 -2.11 2.24
CA GLY A 74 24.82 -3.48 1.74
C GLY A 74 23.50 -3.97 1.14
N LYS A 75 22.93 -5.05 1.70
CA LYS A 75 21.61 -5.58 1.30
C LYS A 75 20.47 -5.07 2.18
N SER A 76 20.76 -4.23 3.18
CA SER A 76 19.79 -3.78 4.18
C SER A 76 19.40 -2.32 3.94
N LEU A 77 18.38 -1.86 4.64
CA LEU A 77 17.93 -0.45 4.60
C LEU A 77 18.09 0.16 5.99
N GLU A 78 18.67 1.34 6.07
CA GLU A 78 18.74 2.13 7.30
C GLU A 78 17.79 3.32 7.18
N MET A 79 16.88 3.48 8.15
CA MET A 79 15.94 4.61 8.18
C MET A 79 16.68 5.93 8.42
N LEU A 80 16.28 6.95 7.67
CA LEU A 80 16.75 8.32 7.79
C LEU A 80 15.68 9.18 8.48
N ASP A 81 16.08 10.37 8.94
CA ASP A 81 15.13 11.31 9.55
C ASP A 81 14.15 11.90 8.51
N ARG A 82 13.25 12.77 8.98
CA ARG A 82 12.21 13.42 8.14
C ARG A 82 12.77 14.35 7.06
N SER A 83 14.03 14.80 7.18
CA SER A 83 14.74 15.56 6.14
C SER A 83 15.50 14.64 5.18
N GLY A 84 15.59 13.35 5.50
CA GLY A 84 16.38 12.36 4.81
C GLY A 84 17.87 12.48 5.11
N ALA A 85 18.23 12.92 6.32
CA ALA A 85 19.58 12.88 6.86
C ALA A 85 19.77 11.68 7.80
N PRO A 86 21.02 11.23 8.04
CA PRO A 86 21.30 10.17 9.01
C PRO A 86 20.78 10.48 10.41
N ILE A 87 20.18 9.49 11.06
CA ILE A 87 19.72 9.62 12.45
C ILE A 87 20.92 9.45 13.39
N ALA A 88 21.22 10.48 14.19
CA ALA A 88 22.26 10.43 15.22
C ALA A 88 21.71 9.76 16.50
N SER A 89 21.74 8.43 16.56
CA SER A 89 21.27 7.65 17.71
C SER A 89 22.06 6.36 17.88
N LYS A 90 22.04 5.78 19.08
CA LYS A 90 22.58 4.43 19.36
C LYS A 90 21.55 3.33 19.10
N LEU A 91 20.29 3.68 18.85
CA LEU A 91 19.22 2.73 18.59
C LEU A 91 19.32 2.15 17.17
N ASN A 92 18.74 0.98 16.97
CA ASN A 92 18.78 0.29 15.68
C ASN A 92 17.67 0.78 14.76
N TYR A 93 18.02 1.40 13.63
CA TYR A 93 17.09 1.89 12.61
C TYR A 93 17.14 1.07 11.30
N ARG A 94 17.53 -0.21 11.39
CA ARG A 94 17.80 -1.06 10.22
C ARG A 94 16.66 -2.05 9.94
N LEU A 95 16.32 -2.18 8.66
CA LEU A 95 15.51 -3.26 8.11
C LEU A 95 16.42 -4.22 7.35
N GLU A 96 16.31 -5.51 7.68
CA GLU A 96 17.06 -6.58 7.05
C GLU A 96 16.27 -7.22 5.92
N PRO A 97 16.94 -7.65 4.83
CA PRO A 97 16.26 -8.31 3.73
C PRO A 97 15.71 -9.67 4.16
N ILE A 98 14.52 -10.01 3.67
CA ILE A 98 13.83 -11.27 3.94
C ILE A 98 13.07 -11.73 2.70
N GLU A 99 12.70 -13.01 2.66
CA GLU A 99 11.78 -13.56 1.66
C GLU A 99 10.39 -13.69 2.30
N LYS A 100 9.55 -12.67 2.11
CA LYS A 100 8.15 -12.64 2.56
C LYS A 100 7.23 -12.12 1.45
N PRO A 101 6.01 -12.66 1.34
CA PRO A 101 5.03 -12.18 0.36
C PRO A 101 4.48 -10.80 0.73
N LEU A 102 3.64 -10.24 -0.15
CA LEU A 102 2.87 -9.02 0.10
C LEU A 102 2.12 -9.08 1.43
N PRO A 103 2.22 -8.03 2.27
CA PRO A 103 1.36 -7.88 3.43
C PRO A 103 -0.12 -7.87 3.05
N LYS A 104 -0.94 -8.54 3.87
CA LYS A 104 -2.40 -8.62 3.71
C LYS A 104 -3.17 -7.72 4.67
N THR A 105 -2.48 -6.79 5.34
CA THR A 105 -3.11 -5.85 6.25
C THR A 105 -3.94 -4.85 5.44
N PRO A 106 -5.24 -4.69 5.74
CA PRO A 106 -6.09 -3.74 5.03
C PRO A 106 -5.64 -2.29 5.21
N MET A 107 -5.76 -1.53 4.14
CA MET A 107 -5.38 -0.12 4.05
C MET A 107 -6.47 0.65 3.27
N VAL A 108 -6.65 1.93 3.60
CA VAL A 108 -7.65 2.78 2.92
C VAL A 108 -7.12 3.14 1.54
N MET A 109 -7.85 2.76 0.49
CA MET A 109 -7.54 3.10 -0.89
C MET A 109 -8.60 4.04 -1.47
N LYS A 110 -8.17 4.92 -2.36
CA LYS A 110 -9.03 5.89 -3.07
C LYS A 110 -8.70 5.87 -4.56
N GLY A 111 -9.73 5.82 -5.39
CA GLY A 111 -9.52 5.64 -6.82
C GLY A 111 -10.81 5.66 -7.61
N SER A 112 -10.69 5.46 -8.92
CA SER A 112 -11.85 5.23 -9.78
C SER A 112 -12.05 3.73 -9.98
N TYR A 113 -13.24 3.26 -9.64
CA TYR A 113 -13.66 1.88 -9.87
C TYR A 113 -14.55 1.81 -11.11
N THR A 114 -14.31 0.80 -11.95
CA THR A 114 -15.12 0.51 -13.14
C THR A 114 -15.41 -0.98 -13.18
N TYR A 115 -16.64 -1.34 -13.55
CA TYR A 115 -17.04 -2.72 -13.79
C TYR A 115 -17.68 -2.83 -15.16
N MET A 116 -17.15 -3.73 -16.00
CA MET A 116 -17.63 -3.98 -17.36
C MET A 116 -17.23 -5.38 -17.81
N ALA A 117 -18.13 -6.08 -18.51
CA ALA A 117 -17.89 -7.42 -19.07
C ALA A 117 -17.31 -8.42 -18.05
N ASP A 118 -17.96 -8.50 -16.88
CA ASP A 118 -17.59 -9.38 -15.76
C ASP A 118 -16.19 -9.15 -15.16
N ALA A 119 -15.57 -8.00 -15.45
CA ALA A 119 -14.28 -7.60 -14.91
C ALA A 119 -14.37 -6.26 -14.15
N ALA A 120 -13.79 -6.24 -12.95
CA ALA A 120 -13.66 -5.06 -12.12
C ALA A 120 -12.22 -4.52 -12.18
N VAL A 121 -12.07 -3.21 -12.37
CA VAL A 121 -10.78 -2.53 -12.30
C VAL A 121 -10.85 -1.32 -11.37
N PHE A 122 -9.74 -1.08 -10.68
CA PHE A 122 -9.56 0.05 -9.78
C PHE A 122 -8.30 0.81 -10.19
N LYS A 123 -8.47 2.07 -10.60
CA LYS A 123 -7.36 2.98 -10.84
C LYS A 123 -7.11 3.82 -9.60
N ASP A 124 -6.00 3.55 -8.95
CA ASP A 124 -5.59 4.18 -7.70
C ASP A 124 -5.20 5.65 -7.90
N CYS A 125 -5.69 6.54 -7.03
CA CYS A 125 -5.42 7.97 -7.13
C CYS A 125 -3.96 8.32 -6.79
N ALA A 126 -3.35 7.61 -5.83
CA ALA A 126 -2.01 7.92 -5.34
C ALA A 126 -0.92 7.52 -6.34
N THR A 127 -1.05 6.33 -6.90
CA THR A 127 -0.06 5.72 -7.79
C THR A 127 -0.37 6.01 -9.26
N GLY A 128 -1.66 6.13 -9.60
CA GLY A 128 -2.14 6.20 -10.99
C GLY A 128 -2.23 4.83 -11.68
N ILE A 129 -1.85 3.75 -11.00
CA ILE A 129 -1.85 2.39 -11.52
C ILE A 129 -3.27 1.83 -11.48
N THR A 130 -3.62 1.06 -12.51
CA THR A 130 -4.87 0.32 -12.57
C THR A 130 -4.63 -1.11 -12.16
N PHE A 131 -5.37 -1.58 -11.16
CA PHE A 131 -5.33 -2.96 -10.68
C PHE A 131 -6.64 -3.68 -11.03
N PRO A 132 -6.59 -4.99 -11.35
CA PRO A 132 -7.78 -5.82 -11.25
C PRO A 132 -8.26 -5.84 -9.79
N VAL A 133 -9.56 -5.96 -9.61
CA VAL A 133 -10.18 -6.09 -8.29
C VAL A 133 -10.73 -7.49 -8.15
N ASP A 134 -10.47 -8.12 -7.01
CA ASP A 134 -11.04 -9.43 -6.70
C ASP A 134 -12.58 -9.36 -6.67
N ASN A 135 -13.23 -10.44 -7.13
CA ASN A 135 -14.68 -10.45 -7.32
C ASN A 135 -15.41 -10.19 -6.01
N ASN A 136 -16.29 -9.19 -6.00
CA ASN A 136 -16.96 -8.76 -4.79
C ASN A 136 -18.36 -8.20 -5.08
N ILE A 137 -19.38 -8.92 -4.62
CA ILE A 137 -20.78 -8.57 -4.82
C ILE A 137 -21.12 -7.19 -4.22
N ALA A 138 -20.51 -6.80 -3.09
CA ALA A 138 -20.80 -5.51 -2.48
C ALA A 138 -20.25 -4.34 -3.32
N LEU A 139 -19.08 -4.51 -3.95
CA LEU A 139 -18.55 -3.55 -4.92
C LEU A 139 -19.42 -3.47 -6.17
N GLU A 140 -19.82 -4.61 -6.74
CA GLU A 140 -20.68 -4.66 -7.92
C GLU A 140 -22.03 -3.97 -7.67
N GLN A 141 -22.70 -4.31 -6.56
CA GLN A 141 -23.96 -3.69 -6.17
C GLN A 141 -23.81 -2.21 -5.85
N GLY A 142 -22.72 -1.82 -5.18
CA GLY A 142 -22.42 -0.42 -4.87
C GLY A 142 -22.20 0.40 -6.13
N TYR A 143 -21.42 -0.13 -7.07
CA TYR A 143 -21.19 0.49 -8.37
C TYR A 143 -22.47 0.56 -9.20
N ALA A 144 -23.27 -0.50 -9.29
CA ALA A 144 -24.54 -0.49 -10.03
C ALA A 144 -25.52 0.58 -9.53
N LYS A 145 -25.56 0.82 -8.20
CA LYS A 145 -26.36 1.90 -7.59
C LYS A 145 -25.77 3.29 -7.86
N ALA A 146 -24.45 3.40 -7.85
CA ALA A 146 -23.75 4.66 -7.99
C ALA A 146 -23.48 5.03 -9.45
N ASN A 147 -23.60 4.13 -10.41
CA ASN A 147 -23.31 4.40 -11.81
C ASN A 147 -24.56 4.94 -12.56
N LYS A 148 -24.38 5.74 -13.62
CA LYS A 148 -25.47 6.12 -14.56
C LYS A 148 -25.34 5.38 -15.87
N ASN A 149 -24.12 5.26 -16.39
CA ASN A 149 -23.86 4.70 -17.71
C ASN A 149 -22.87 3.54 -17.58
N ALA A 150 -23.17 2.40 -18.21
CA ALA A 150 -22.30 1.23 -18.16
C ALA A 150 -20.86 1.59 -18.57
N GLY A 151 -19.88 1.12 -17.78
CA GLY A 151 -18.46 1.37 -18.01
C GLY A 151 -17.92 2.75 -17.58
N GLU A 152 -18.74 3.65 -17.02
CA GLU A 152 -18.23 4.91 -16.47
C GLU A 152 -17.53 4.73 -15.11
N PRO A 153 -16.33 5.28 -14.91
CA PRO A 153 -15.64 5.23 -13.63
C PRO A 153 -16.40 5.98 -12.54
N VAL A 154 -16.54 5.36 -11.37
CA VAL A 154 -17.09 6.00 -10.16
C VAL A 154 -16.01 6.05 -9.08
N PHE A 155 -15.86 7.20 -8.41
CA PHE A 155 -14.90 7.33 -7.33
C PHE A 155 -15.30 6.44 -6.15
N LEU A 156 -14.33 5.69 -5.64
CA LEU A 156 -14.44 4.69 -4.60
C LEU A 156 -13.44 5.00 -3.49
N THR A 157 -13.89 4.90 -2.25
CA THR A 157 -13.05 4.81 -1.05
C THR A 157 -13.41 3.54 -0.31
N PHE A 158 -12.42 2.72 0.00
CA PHE A 158 -12.63 1.42 0.64
C PHE A 158 -11.37 0.97 1.38
N ASN A 159 -11.52 0.05 2.33
CA ASN A 159 -10.36 -0.68 2.84
C ASN A 159 -10.07 -1.85 1.89
N ALA A 160 -8.81 -2.13 1.66
CA ALA A 160 -8.37 -3.22 0.81
C ALA A 160 -6.93 -3.62 1.11
N HIS A 161 -6.48 -4.77 0.63
CA HIS A 161 -5.09 -5.16 0.59
C HIS A 161 -4.69 -5.64 -0.80
N PHE A 162 -3.37 -5.72 -1.05
CA PHE A 162 -2.86 -6.30 -2.28
C PHE A 162 -2.68 -7.81 -2.16
N SER A 163 -2.97 -8.54 -3.24
CA SER A 163 -2.72 -9.96 -3.36
C SER A 163 -2.11 -10.27 -4.73
N VAL A 164 -1.51 -11.46 -4.85
CA VAL A 164 -1.11 -12.02 -6.14
C VAL A 164 -2.13 -13.06 -6.52
N GLN A 165 -2.74 -12.94 -7.69
CA GLN A 165 -3.76 -13.86 -8.18
C GLN A 165 -3.49 -14.27 -9.64
N PRO A 166 -4.06 -15.39 -10.12
CA PRO A 166 -4.03 -15.72 -11.54
C PRO A 166 -4.65 -14.60 -12.37
N SER A 167 -3.98 -14.23 -13.45
CA SER A 167 -4.52 -13.26 -14.39
C SER A 167 -5.51 -13.90 -15.36
N MET A 168 -6.17 -13.08 -16.17
CA MET A 168 -7.00 -13.55 -17.29
C MET A 168 -6.16 -14.21 -18.40
N GLU A 169 -4.86 -13.96 -18.46
CA GLU A 169 -3.93 -14.63 -19.37
C GLU A 169 -3.44 -15.95 -18.73
N GLU A 170 -3.60 -17.05 -19.47
CA GLU A 170 -3.34 -18.39 -18.96
C GLU A 170 -1.88 -18.55 -18.47
N GLY A 171 -1.73 -18.99 -17.23
CA GLY A 171 -0.42 -19.21 -16.61
C GLY A 171 0.30 -17.95 -16.12
N GLN A 172 -0.29 -16.77 -16.27
CA GLN A 172 0.25 -15.53 -15.71
C GLN A 172 -0.39 -15.18 -14.36
N ILE A 173 0.35 -14.46 -13.54
CA ILE A 173 -0.10 -13.90 -12.26
C ILE A 173 -0.02 -12.38 -12.33
N GLU A 174 -0.95 -11.73 -11.64
CA GLU A 174 -0.99 -10.28 -11.53
C GLU A 174 -1.27 -9.85 -10.10
N LYS A 175 -0.86 -8.61 -9.77
CA LYS A 175 -1.19 -7.98 -8.50
C LYS A 175 -2.59 -7.40 -8.56
N ALA A 176 -3.43 -7.80 -7.62
CA ALA A 176 -4.81 -7.37 -7.53
C ALA A 176 -5.09 -6.68 -6.20
N VAL A 177 -6.20 -5.94 -6.18
CA VAL A 177 -6.74 -5.34 -4.97
C VAL A 177 -7.89 -6.20 -4.46
N VAL A 178 -7.80 -6.62 -3.20
CA VAL A 178 -8.83 -7.40 -2.51
C VAL A 178 -9.56 -6.48 -1.54
N PRO A 179 -10.87 -6.24 -1.72
CA PRO A 179 -11.64 -5.37 -0.83
C PRO A 179 -11.82 -5.98 0.57
N ASP A 180 -11.64 -5.15 1.59
CA ASP A 180 -11.84 -5.47 3.00
C ASP A 180 -12.91 -4.55 3.60
N GLY A 181 -13.94 -5.10 4.22
CA GLY A 181 -14.86 -4.30 5.05
C GLY A 181 -15.61 -3.16 4.33
N LYS A 182 -15.31 -1.91 4.69
CA LYS A 182 -16.15 -0.74 4.33
C LYS A 182 -15.88 -0.27 2.90
N ILE A 183 -16.96 -0.02 2.17
CA ILE A 183 -16.98 0.44 0.78
C ILE A 183 -17.85 1.70 0.69
N ALA A 184 -17.35 2.74 0.02
CA ALA A 184 -18.09 3.98 -0.21
C ALA A 184 -17.84 4.51 -1.63
N PHE A 185 -18.90 4.52 -2.44
CA PHE A 185 -18.91 5.17 -3.75
C PHE A 185 -19.40 6.62 -3.63
N ASP A 186 -18.77 7.54 -4.35
CA ASP A 186 -19.17 8.95 -4.39
C ASP A 186 -19.01 9.51 -5.81
N ARG A 187 -20.13 9.84 -6.45
CA ARG A 187 -20.13 10.36 -7.83
C ARG A 187 -19.70 11.82 -7.95
N SER A 188 -19.73 12.55 -6.84
CA SER A 188 -19.39 13.97 -6.82
C SER A 188 -17.88 14.19 -6.75
N LYS A 189 -17.11 13.12 -6.50
CA LYS A 189 -15.67 13.15 -6.31
C LYS A 189 -14.91 12.48 -7.43
N ASN A 190 -13.63 12.82 -7.50
CA ASN A 190 -12.62 12.17 -8.32
C ASN A 190 -11.25 12.30 -7.62
N CYS A 191 -10.19 11.78 -8.23
CA CYS A 191 -8.84 11.84 -7.65
C CYS A 191 -8.28 13.26 -7.42
N SER A 192 -8.86 14.28 -8.05
CA SER A 192 -8.49 15.69 -7.84
C SER A 192 -9.34 16.38 -6.77
N SER A 193 -10.39 15.74 -6.27
CA SER A 193 -11.19 16.24 -5.16
C SER A 193 -10.37 16.19 -3.87
N LYS A 194 -10.17 17.35 -3.23
CA LYS A 194 -9.54 17.43 -1.90
C LYS A 194 -10.40 16.78 -0.82
#